data_AF-X1VGW6-F1
#
_entry.id   AF-X1VGW6-F1
#
_cell.length_a   1.000
_cell.length_b   1.000
_cell.length_c   1.000
_cell.angle_alpha   90.00
_cell.angle_beta   90.00
_cell.angle_gamma   90.00
#
_symmetry.space_group_name_H-M   'P 1'
#
loop_
_entity.id
_entity.type
_entity.pdbx_description
1 polymer ?
#
loop_
_entity_poly.entity_id
_entity_poly.type
_entity_poly.pdbx_seq_one_letter_code
_entity_poly.pdbx_strand_id
1 'polypeptide(L)'
;GDNIFYGQGFIELVRKASKINKGAMIFGYYVRNSESFGVVELDENLKEIISLEEKPPFPKSHYAIPGLYFYDSQVVEFAKSLQRSKRGELEITDLNRAYLERGKLQITLLGRGLSWFDTGTQDGLLEASSFIQVIQKRQGYYVACIEEIAFRLGYIDSKQLYELAKEVSHSFMIILFYRI
;
A
#
# COMPACT_ATOMS: atom_id res chain seq x y z
N GLY A 1 2.21 -5.98 -8.28
CA GLY A 1 1.37 -4.94 -7.67
C GLY A 1 0.04 -5.54 -7.25
N ASP A 2 0.12 -6.66 -6.54
CA ASP A 2 -0.93 -7.52 -5.95
C ASP A 2 -1.46 -6.99 -4.61
N ASN A 3 -1.11 -5.75 -4.26
CA ASN A 3 -1.51 -5.13 -3.01
C ASN A 3 -2.70 -4.20 -3.26
N ILE A 4 -3.81 -4.44 -2.54
CA ILE A 4 -5.02 -3.62 -2.60
C ILE A 4 -5.20 -2.92 -1.26
N PHE A 5 -5.38 -1.60 -1.30
CA PHE A 5 -5.66 -0.77 -0.13
C PHE A 5 -7.01 -0.10 -0.28
N TYR A 6 -7.81 -0.13 0.79
CA TYR A 6 -9.13 0.49 0.82
C TYR A 6 -9.47 1.03 2.20
N GLY A 7 -10.08 2.21 2.26
CA GLY A 7 -10.71 2.74 3.46
C GLY A 7 -10.51 4.24 3.64
N GLN A 8 -11.20 4.79 4.63
CA GLN A 8 -11.21 6.22 4.88
C GLN A 8 -9.83 6.69 5.38
N GLY A 9 -9.41 7.88 4.94
CA GLY A 9 -8.13 8.48 5.34
C GLY A 9 -6.90 7.95 4.58
N PHE A 10 -7.06 6.93 3.71
CA PHE A 10 -5.93 6.40 2.93
C PHE A 10 -5.23 7.47 2.08
N ILE A 11 -6.02 8.33 1.41
CA ILE A 11 -5.48 9.40 0.56
C ILE A 11 -4.64 10.40 1.38
N GLU A 12 -5.06 10.73 2.60
CA GLU A 12 -4.31 11.65 3.47
C GLU A 12 -2.99 11.04 3.93
N LEU A 13 -3.00 9.74 4.27
CA LEU A 13 -1.80 8.99 4.62
C LEU A 13 -0.80 8.97 3.46
N VAL A 14 -1.26 8.64 2.25
CA VAL A 14 -0.43 8.62 1.04
C VAL A 14 0.12 10.01 0.71
N ARG A 15 -0.71 11.06 0.77
CA ARG A 15 -0.28 12.45 0.55
C ARG A 15 0.72 12.95 1.59
N LYS A 16 0.64 12.45 2.83
CA LYS A 16 1.61 12.79 3.87
C LYS A 16 2.95 12.09 3.58
N ALA A 17 2.90 10.79 3.25
CA ALA A 17 4.10 10.02 2.92
C ALA A 17 4.79 10.53 1.65
N SER A 18 4.04 10.98 0.64
CA SER A 18 4.59 11.53 -0.60
C SER A 18 5.32 12.87 -0.44
N LYS A 19 5.21 13.52 0.72
CA LYS A 19 5.89 14.79 1.04
C LYS A 19 7.22 14.59 1.76
N ILE A 20 7.67 13.36 1.93
CA ILE A 20 8.94 13.07 2.57
C ILE A 20 10.08 13.46 1.64
N ASN A 21 10.93 14.36 2.12
CA ASN A 21 12.09 14.84 1.37
C ASN A 21 13.40 14.17 1.81
N LYS A 22 13.39 13.48 2.96
CA LYS A 22 14.58 12.85 3.55
C LYS A 22 14.17 11.56 4.26
N GLY A 23 14.90 10.49 4.00
CA GLY A 23 14.66 9.17 4.57
C GLY A 23 13.60 8.37 3.81
N ALA A 24 12.99 7.44 4.52
CA ALA A 24 11.99 6.52 3.99
C ALA A 24 10.78 6.44 4.94
N MET A 25 9.62 6.12 4.39
CA MET A 25 8.44 5.77 5.16
C MET A 25 7.85 4.46 4.68
N ILE A 26 7.62 3.60 5.66
CA ILE A 26 6.89 2.34 5.53
C ILE A 26 5.58 2.41 6.29
N PHE A 27 4.73 1.44 6.03
CA PHE A 27 3.47 1.28 6.76
C PHE A 27 3.50 -0.01 7.54
N GLY A 28 2.86 -0.02 8.71
CA GLY A 28 2.62 -1.22 9.49
C GLY A 28 1.14 -1.58 9.47
N TYR A 29 0.81 -2.83 9.21
CA TYR A 29 -0.55 -3.34 9.27
C TYR A 29 -0.60 -4.55 10.19
N TYR A 30 -1.53 -4.54 11.14
CA TYR A 30 -1.70 -5.67 12.05
C TYR A 30 -2.32 -6.85 11.30
N VAL A 31 -1.60 -7.98 11.25
CA VAL A 31 -2.08 -9.23 10.67
C VAL A 31 -2.06 -10.35 11.71
N ARG A 32 -2.97 -11.31 11.56
CA ARG A 32 -3.00 -12.47 12.47
C ARG A 32 -1.77 -13.37 12.29
N ASN A 33 -1.34 -13.59 11.05
CA ASN A 33 -0.13 -14.33 10.71
C ASN A 33 0.81 -13.43 9.89
N SER A 34 1.95 -13.08 10.45
CA SER A 34 2.96 -12.20 9.86
C SER A 34 4.15 -12.92 9.25
N GLU A 35 4.23 -14.26 9.36
CA GLU A 35 5.37 -15.09 8.90
C GLU A 35 5.61 -15.01 7.39
N SER A 36 4.57 -14.66 6.62
CA SER A 36 4.63 -14.58 5.15
C SER A 36 5.13 -13.22 4.63
N PHE A 37 5.40 -12.26 5.51
CA PHE A 37 5.69 -10.87 5.15
C PHE A 37 6.99 -10.37 5.77
N GLY A 38 7.42 -9.17 5.35
CA GLY A 38 8.33 -8.35 6.15
C GLY A 38 7.64 -7.93 7.44
N VAL A 39 8.27 -8.15 8.59
CA VAL A 39 7.73 -7.89 9.93
C VAL A 39 8.50 -6.76 10.58
N VAL A 40 7.77 -5.85 11.22
CA VAL A 40 8.33 -4.74 11.98
C VAL A 40 8.08 -4.92 13.47
N GLU A 41 9.15 -4.95 14.25
CA GLU A 41 9.10 -4.86 15.70
C GLU A 41 9.08 -3.39 16.12
N LEU A 42 8.17 -3.05 17.02
CA LEU A 42 7.98 -1.69 17.52
C LEU A 42 8.19 -1.65 19.04
N ASP A 43 8.52 -0.48 19.55
CA ASP A 43 8.55 -0.23 20.99
C ASP A 43 7.17 -0.41 21.64
N GLU A 44 7.15 -0.44 22.97
CA GLU A 44 5.92 -0.64 23.75
C GLU A 44 4.85 0.43 23.46
N ASN A 45 5.26 1.61 23.00
CA ASN A 45 4.36 2.72 22.64
C ASN A 45 3.90 2.71 21.17
N LEU A 46 4.38 1.76 20.36
CA LEU A 46 4.10 1.65 18.92
C LEU A 46 4.53 2.89 18.12
N LYS A 47 5.64 3.53 18.51
CA LYS A 47 6.17 4.76 17.90
C LYS A 47 7.50 4.53 17.18
N GLU A 48 8.42 3.80 17.78
CA GLU A 48 9.78 3.62 17.27
C GLU A 48 9.98 2.22 16.71
N ILE A 49 10.74 2.12 15.63
CA ILE A 49 11.08 0.84 14.99
C ILE A 49 12.28 0.24 15.71
N ILE A 50 12.12 -0.95 16.28
CA ILE A 50 13.19 -1.70 16.94
C ILE A 50 13.96 -2.55 15.92
N SER A 51 13.24 -3.35 15.12
CA SER A 51 13.87 -4.26 14.18
C SER A 51 12.95 -4.61 12.99
N LEU A 52 13.57 -5.10 11.92
CA LEU A 52 12.91 -5.52 10.67
C LEU A 52 13.41 -6.90 10.24
N GLU A 53 12.48 -7.81 9.97
CA GLU A 53 12.78 -9.19 9.57
C GLU A 53 11.97 -9.60 8.34
N GLU A 54 12.61 -10.24 7.35
CA GLU A 54 11.93 -10.75 6.16
C GLU A 54 11.47 -12.18 6.43
N LYS A 55 10.15 -12.41 6.37
CA LYS A 55 9.51 -13.74 6.50
C LYS A 55 10.07 -14.57 7.67
N PRO A 56 10.07 -14.03 8.91
CA PRO A 56 10.64 -14.73 10.04
C PRO A 56 9.78 -15.97 10.39
N PRO A 57 10.40 -17.13 10.70
CA PRO A 57 9.66 -18.31 11.14
C PRO A 57 9.03 -18.14 12.52
N PHE A 58 9.53 -17.18 13.32
CA PHE A 58 8.99 -16.80 14.62
C PHE A 58 8.92 -15.27 14.68
N PRO A 59 7.84 -14.65 14.18
CA PRO A 59 7.72 -13.21 14.11
C PRO A 59 7.77 -12.57 15.49
N LYS A 60 8.56 -11.51 15.65
CA LYS A 60 8.62 -10.72 16.88
C LYS A 60 7.39 -9.84 17.12
N SER A 61 6.57 -9.64 16.08
CA SER A 61 5.34 -8.87 16.18
C SER A 61 4.30 -9.35 15.15
N HIS A 62 3.07 -8.87 15.33
CA HIS A 62 1.97 -9.04 14.38
C HIS A 62 1.88 -7.92 13.33
N TYR A 63 2.84 -7.00 13.28
CA TYR A 63 2.85 -5.91 12.30
C TYR A 63 3.62 -6.34 11.05
N ALA A 64 2.88 -6.62 9.99
CA ALA A 64 3.43 -6.80 8.66
C ALA A 64 3.65 -5.45 7.98
N ILE A 65 4.60 -5.41 7.05
CA ILE A 65 4.88 -4.26 6.18
C ILE A 65 4.18 -4.50 4.84
N PRO A 66 3.09 -3.76 4.53
CA PRO A 66 2.43 -3.86 3.24
C PRO A 66 3.34 -3.42 2.09
N GLY A 67 2.96 -3.81 0.86
CA GLY A 67 3.66 -3.45 -0.38
C GLY A 67 3.53 -1.98 -0.80
N LEU A 68 3.72 -1.03 0.13
CA LEU A 68 3.68 0.41 -0.10
C LEU A 68 4.85 1.08 0.62
N TYR A 69 5.72 1.74 -0.13
CA TYR A 69 6.98 2.28 0.38
C TYR A 69 7.25 3.65 -0.24
N PHE A 70 7.69 4.60 0.57
CA PHE A 70 8.13 5.93 0.13
C PHE A 70 9.59 6.10 0.48
N TYR A 71 10.39 6.59 -0.46
CA TYR A 71 11.81 6.80 -0.26
C TYR A 71 12.25 8.14 -0.83
N ASP A 72 13.27 8.72 -0.21
CA ASP A 72 14.05 9.81 -0.79
C ASP A 72 14.95 9.32 -1.94
N SER A 73 15.69 10.24 -2.55
CA SER A 73 16.59 9.92 -3.67
C SER A 73 17.76 9.01 -3.32
N GLN A 74 18.06 8.78 -2.03
CA GLN A 74 19.17 7.89 -1.61
C GLN A 74 18.85 6.41 -1.88
N VAL A 75 17.59 6.09 -2.17
CA VAL A 75 17.08 4.73 -2.37
C VAL A 75 17.85 3.97 -3.45
N VAL A 76 18.25 4.67 -4.52
CA VAL A 76 18.98 4.08 -5.65
C VAL A 76 20.35 3.62 -5.21
N GLU A 77 21.07 4.43 -4.44
CA GLU A 77 22.41 4.08 -3.94
C GLU A 77 22.34 2.97 -2.89
N PHE A 78 21.33 3.00 -2.01
CA PHE A 78 21.14 1.93 -1.04
C PHE A 78 20.77 0.61 -1.72
N ALA A 79 19.87 0.63 -2.70
CA ALA A 79 19.49 -0.55 -3.47
C ALA A 79 20.67 -1.20 -4.20
N LYS A 80 21.56 -0.39 -4.79
CA LYS A 80 22.79 -0.89 -5.44
C LYS A 80 23.75 -1.58 -4.47
N SER A 81 23.74 -1.19 -3.20
CA SER A 81 24.62 -1.75 -2.17
C SER A 81 24.10 -3.06 -1.56
N LEU A 82 22.85 -3.46 -1.86
CA LEU A 82 22.25 -4.65 -1.29
C LEU A 82 22.93 -5.92 -1.78
N GLN A 83 23.05 -6.89 -0.87
CA GLN A 83 23.49 -8.24 -1.19
C GLN A 83 22.28 -9.17 -1.31
N ARG A 84 22.43 -10.25 -2.08
CA ARG A 84 21.37 -11.25 -2.20
C ARG A 84 21.19 -11.97 -0.86
N SER A 85 19.95 -12.20 -0.46
CA SER A 85 19.60 -12.95 0.73
C SER A 85 19.94 -14.43 0.60
N LYS A 86 19.72 -15.21 1.66
CA LYS A 86 19.81 -16.69 1.61
C LYS A 86 18.87 -17.31 0.56
N ARG A 87 17.81 -16.58 0.16
CA ARG A 87 16.86 -16.97 -0.89
C ARG A 87 17.34 -16.58 -2.30
N GLY A 88 18.47 -15.89 -2.41
CA GLY A 88 18.99 -15.38 -3.67
C GLY A 88 18.30 -14.12 -4.17
N GLU A 89 17.43 -13.48 -3.38
CA GLU A 89 16.66 -12.29 -3.73
C GLU A 89 17.31 -11.02 -3.19
N LEU A 90 17.08 -9.87 -3.83
CA LEU A 90 17.36 -8.57 -3.24
C LEU A 90 16.10 -8.14 -2.48
N GLU A 91 16.16 -8.20 -1.16
CA GLU A 91 14.97 -8.03 -0.31
C GLU A 91 14.69 -6.55 -0.07
N ILE A 92 13.43 -6.14 -0.25
CA ILE A 92 13.01 -4.77 0.10
C ILE A 92 13.18 -4.51 1.61
N THR A 93 13.08 -5.55 2.44
CA THR A 93 13.30 -5.47 3.88
C THR A 93 14.75 -5.14 4.22
N ASP A 94 15.73 -5.56 3.41
CA ASP A 94 17.12 -5.16 3.58
C ASP A 94 17.33 -3.68 3.23
N LEU A 95 16.63 -3.18 2.20
CA LEU A 95 16.60 -1.75 1.88
C LEU A 95 16.03 -0.92 3.03
N ASN A 96 14.89 -1.35 3.58
CA ASN A 96 14.27 -0.70 4.74
C ASN A 96 15.21 -0.70 5.95
N ARG A 97 15.91 -1.83 6.20
CA ARG A 97 16.89 -1.92 7.29
C ARG A 97 18.05 -0.94 7.11
N ALA A 98 18.54 -0.74 5.89
CA ALA A 98 19.59 0.24 5.62
C ALA A 98 19.14 1.68 5.98
N TYR A 99 17.87 2.03 5.78
CA TYR A 99 17.31 3.30 6.25
C TYR A 99 17.17 3.33 7.79
N LEU A 100 16.76 2.23 8.40
CA LEU A 100 16.60 2.11 9.86
C LEU A 100 17.93 2.31 10.59
N GLU A 101 18.99 1.63 10.16
CA GLU A 101 20.34 1.73 10.74
C GLU A 101 20.91 3.15 10.71
N ARG A 102 20.41 3.99 9.80
CA ARG A 102 20.80 5.40 9.64
C ARG A 102 19.87 6.37 10.40
N GLY A 103 18.88 5.87 11.14
CA GLY A 103 17.87 6.69 11.82
C GLY A 103 16.98 7.46 10.85
N LYS A 104 16.78 6.93 9.63
CA LYS A 104 16.06 7.59 8.53
C LYS A 104 14.82 6.83 8.09
N LEU A 105 14.39 5.82 8.82
CA LEU A 105 13.16 5.08 8.53
C LEU A 105 12.05 5.55 9.47
N GLN A 106 10.93 5.94 8.87
CA GLN A 106 9.70 6.27 9.58
C GLN A 106 8.65 5.19 9.32
N ILE A 107 7.77 4.97 10.30
CA ILE A 107 6.62 4.09 10.14
C ILE A 107 5.31 4.84 10.38
N THR A 108 4.28 4.48 9.63
CA THR A 108 2.90 4.85 9.93
C THR A 108 2.02 3.60 10.04
N LEU A 109 1.33 3.44 11.17
CA LEU A 109 0.41 2.33 11.36
C LEU A 109 -0.91 2.58 10.62
N LEU A 110 -1.32 1.61 9.81
CA LEU A 110 -2.62 1.59 9.17
C LEU A 110 -3.68 1.21 10.20
N GLY A 111 -4.60 2.13 10.49
CA GLY A 111 -5.65 1.93 11.48
C GLY A 111 -6.70 0.89 11.03
N ARG A 112 -7.51 0.42 11.99
CA ARG A 112 -8.55 -0.62 11.78
C ARG A 112 -9.60 -0.29 10.72
N GLY A 113 -9.75 0.98 10.35
CA GLY A 113 -10.67 1.43 9.29
C GLY A 113 -10.11 1.27 7.87
N LEU A 114 -8.85 0.86 7.74
CA LEU A 114 -8.22 0.52 6.46
C LEU A 114 -8.16 -0.99 6.32
N SER A 115 -8.37 -1.45 5.10
CA SER A 115 -8.20 -2.84 4.69
C SER A 115 -7.04 -2.90 3.71
N TRP A 116 -6.13 -3.83 3.97
CA TRP A 116 -5.07 -4.21 3.07
C TRP A 116 -5.24 -5.67 2.69
N PHE A 117 -5.16 -5.97 1.41
CA PHE A 117 -5.19 -7.32 0.86
C PHE A 117 -3.92 -7.55 0.04
N ASP A 118 -3.34 -8.74 0.20
CA ASP A 118 -2.32 -9.29 -0.68
C ASP A 118 -2.95 -10.40 -1.52
N THR A 119 -2.96 -10.21 -2.84
CA THR A 119 -3.59 -11.14 -3.80
C THR A 119 -2.60 -12.13 -4.39
N GLY A 120 -1.46 -12.37 -3.74
CA GLY A 120 -0.44 -13.34 -4.16
C GLY A 120 -0.89 -14.80 -4.08
N THR A 121 -1.99 -15.10 -3.37
CA THR A 121 -2.55 -16.46 -3.24
C THR A 121 -3.96 -16.53 -3.84
N GLN A 122 -4.42 -17.75 -4.17
CA GLN A 122 -5.79 -17.97 -4.68
C GLN A 122 -6.85 -17.51 -3.66
N ASP A 123 -6.64 -17.81 -2.38
CA ASP A 123 -7.53 -17.39 -1.30
C ASP A 123 -7.50 -15.86 -1.13
N GLY A 124 -6.32 -15.24 -1.13
CA GLY A 124 -6.19 -13.78 -1.04
C GLY A 124 -6.86 -13.04 -2.18
N LEU A 125 -6.74 -13.57 -3.42
CA LEU A 125 -7.45 -13.03 -4.59
C LEU A 125 -8.98 -13.15 -4.45
N LEU A 126 -9.48 -14.29 -3.97
CA LEU A 126 -10.91 -14.51 -3.78
C LEU A 126 -11.49 -13.60 -2.69
N GLU A 127 -10.78 -13.45 -1.58
CA GLU A 127 -11.16 -12.55 -0.47
C GLU A 127 -11.24 -11.10 -0.95
N ALA A 128 -10.18 -10.62 -1.62
CA ALA A 128 -10.15 -9.25 -2.15
C ALA A 128 -11.28 -9.01 -3.17
N SER A 129 -11.49 -9.95 -4.08
CA SER A 129 -12.55 -9.86 -5.10
C SER A 129 -13.94 -9.79 -4.46
N SER A 130 -14.19 -10.63 -3.45
CA SER A 130 -15.45 -10.65 -2.72
C SER A 130 -15.68 -9.35 -1.95
N PHE A 131 -14.64 -8.84 -1.28
CA PHE A 131 -14.68 -7.58 -0.57
C PHE A 131 -15.03 -6.41 -1.49
N ILE A 132 -14.28 -6.25 -2.59
CA ILE A 132 -14.51 -5.18 -3.57
C ILE A 132 -15.92 -5.29 -4.16
N GLN A 133 -16.37 -6.50 -4.51
CA GLN A 133 -17.72 -6.69 -5.04
C GLN A 133 -18.80 -6.22 -4.06
N VAL A 134 -18.69 -6.58 -2.78
CA VAL A 134 -19.66 -6.17 -1.74
C VAL A 134 -19.68 -4.66 -1.57
N ILE A 135 -18.51 -4.03 -1.50
CA ILE A 135 -18.39 -2.58 -1.34
C ILE A 135 -19.03 -1.84 -2.52
N GLN A 136 -18.65 -2.20 -3.76
CA GLN A 136 -19.15 -1.51 -4.94
C GLN A 136 -20.67 -1.66 -5.10
N LYS A 137 -21.20 -2.87 -4.84
CA LYS A 137 -22.64 -3.13 -4.89
C LYS A 137 -23.43 -2.33 -3.86
N ARG A 138 -22.88 -2.15 -2.64
CA ARG A 138 -23.58 -1.44 -1.56
C ARG A 138 -23.46 0.08 -1.65
N GLN A 139 -22.31 0.59 -2.08
CA GLN A 139 -22.04 2.04 -2.04
C GLN A 139 -22.30 2.76 -3.37
N GLY A 140 -22.46 2.00 -4.47
CA GLY A 140 -22.75 2.56 -5.79
C GLY A 140 -21.61 3.40 -6.34
N TYR A 141 -20.35 3.01 -6.08
CA TYR A 141 -19.16 3.57 -6.71
C TYR A 141 -18.16 2.45 -7.01
N TYR A 142 -17.22 2.73 -7.91
CA TYR A 142 -16.11 1.83 -8.21
C TYR A 142 -14.92 2.11 -7.30
N VAL A 143 -14.27 1.05 -6.83
CA VAL A 143 -13.02 1.16 -6.09
C VAL A 143 -11.88 1.23 -7.11
N ALA A 144 -10.95 2.17 -6.90
CA ALA A 144 -9.77 2.35 -7.76
C ALA A 144 -10.07 2.62 -9.25
N CYS A 145 -11.18 3.31 -9.56
CA CYS A 145 -11.43 3.85 -10.90
C CYS A 145 -10.42 4.97 -11.22
N ILE A 146 -9.51 4.72 -12.17
CA ILE A 146 -8.40 5.62 -12.48
C ILE A 146 -8.91 6.89 -13.17
N GLU A 147 -9.96 6.77 -13.99
CA GLU A 147 -10.61 7.88 -14.68
C GLU A 147 -11.23 8.87 -13.68
N GLU A 148 -11.95 8.36 -12.68
CA GLU A 148 -12.50 9.18 -11.59
C GLU A 148 -11.38 9.85 -10.78
N ILE A 149 -10.32 9.09 -10.44
CA ILE A 149 -9.17 9.64 -9.70
C ILE A 149 -8.51 10.77 -10.51
N ALA A 150 -8.23 10.56 -11.79
CA ALA A 150 -7.61 11.55 -12.67
C ALA A 150 -8.47 12.81 -12.80
N PHE A 151 -9.78 12.65 -12.99
CA PHE A 151 -10.71 13.77 -13.06
C PHE A 151 -10.76 14.55 -11.74
N ARG A 152 -10.89 13.88 -10.59
CA ARG A 152 -10.93 14.52 -9.26
C ARG A 152 -9.62 15.21 -8.90
N LEU A 153 -8.49 14.74 -9.43
CA LEU A 153 -7.18 15.38 -9.29
C LEU A 153 -6.94 16.51 -10.30
N GLY A 154 -7.85 16.71 -11.26
CA GLY A 154 -7.73 17.75 -12.29
C GLY A 154 -6.73 17.41 -13.40
N TYR A 155 -6.35 16.15 -13.55
CA TYR A 155 -5.48 15.70 -14.65
C TYR A 155 -6.20 15.59 -15.99
N ILE A 156 -7.52 15.39 -15.94
CA ILE A 156 -8.40 15.40 -17.12
C ILE A 156 -9.62 16.27 -16.86
N ASP A 157 -10.17 16.85 -17.91
CA ASP A 157 -11.42 17.60 -17.86
C ASP A 157 -12.66 16.70 -18.08
N SER A 158 -13.85 17.29 -17.96
CA SER A 158 -15.12 16.58 -18.11
C SER A 158 -15.36 16.05 -19.53
N LYS A 159 -14.78 16.70 -20.55
CA LYS A 159 -14.89 16.24 -21.94
C LYS A 159 -14.04 14.99 -22.16
N GLN A 160 -12.81 14.99 -21.65
CA GLN A 160 -11.93 13.83 -21.69
C GLN A 160 -12.53 12.65 -20.92
N LEU A 161 -13.10 12.90 -19.73
CA LEU A 161 -13.79 11.88 -18.96
C LEU A 161 -14.98 11.28 -19.75
N TYR A 162 -15.75 12.12 -20.44
CA TYR A 162 -16.85 11.68 -21.29
C TYR A 162 -16.42 10.81 -22.47
N GLU A 163 -15.33 11.15 -23.15
CA GLU A 163 -14.82 10.30 -24.22
C GLU A 163 -14.34 8.94 -23.68
N LEU A 164 -13.61 8.92 -22.56
CA LEU A 164 -13.19 7.66 -21.91
C LEU A 164 -14.39 6.80 -21.49
N ALA A 165 -15.43 7.43 -20.96
CA ALA A 165 -16.61 6.74 -20.47
C ALA A 165 -17.46 6.11 -21.59
N LYS A 166 -17.31 6.53 -22.85
CA LYS A 166 -17.97 5.87 -23.99
C LYS A 166 -17.33 4.54 -24.37
N GLU A 167 -16.04 4.36 -24.08
CA GLU A 167 -15.29 3.16 -24.46
C GLU A 167 -15.46 2.01 -23.46
N VAL A 168 -16.08 2.29 -22.31
CA VAL A 168 -16.31 1.35 -21.20
C VAL A 168 -17.78 0.92 -21.12
N SER A 169 -18.07 -0.09 -20.29
CA SER A 169 -19.42 -0.65 -20.18
C SER A 169 -20.46 0.38 -19.71
N HIS A 170 -21.70 0.22 -20.17
CA HIS A 170 -22.80 1.15 -19.88
C HIS A 170 -23.03 1.36 -18.36
N SER A 171 -22.86 0.31 -17.56
CA SER A 171 -22.98 0.40 -16.09
C SER A 171 -21.86 1.23 -15.45
N PHE A 172 -20.65 1.16 -16.00
CA PHE A 172 -19.51 1.95 -15.54
C PHE A 172 -19.68 3.44 -15.90
N MET A 173 -20.13 3.70 -17.13
CA MET A 173 -20.46 5.05 -17.60
C MET A 173 -21.51 5.74 -16.74
N ILE A 174 -22.60 5.04 -16.37
CA ILE A 174 -23.66 5.59 -15.52
C ILE A 174 -23.09 6.01 -14.15
N ILE A 175 -22.29 5.17 -13.51
CA ILE A 175 -21.78 5.46 -12.16
C ILE A 175 -20.83 6.67 -12.17
N LEU A 176 -19.99 6.79 -13.20
CA LEU A 176 -19.10 7.94 -13.36
C LEU A 176 -19.86 9.27 -13.49
N PHE A 177 -20.94 9.32 -14.27
CA PHE A 177 -21.65 10.57 -14.56
C PHE A 177 -22.66 11.03 -13.50
N TYR A 178 -23.24 10.12 -12.72
CA TYR A 178 -24.28 10.49 -11.76
C TYR A 178 -23.73 11.04 -10.42
N ARG A 179 -22.42 11.05 -10.20
CA ARG A 179 -21.79 11.49 -8.92
C ARG A 179 -20.63 12.48 -9.07
N ILE A 180 -20.34 12.91 -10.29
CA ILE A 180 -19.37 13.96 -10.62
C ILE A 180 -20.14 15.23 -10.97
#